data_AF-A0A960VUI6-F1
#
_entry.id   AF-A0A960VUI6-F1
#
_cell.length_a   1.000
_cell.length_b   1.000
_cell.length_c   1.000
_cell.angle_alpha   90.00
_cell.angle_beta   90.00
_cell.angle_gamma   90.00
#
_symmetry.space_group_name_H-M   'P 1'
#
loop_
_entity.id
_entity.type
_entity.pdbx_description
1 polymer ?
#
loop_
_entity_poly.entity_id
_entity_poly.type
_entity_poly.pdbx_seq_one_letter_code
_entity_poly.pdbx_strand_id
1 'polypeptide(L)'
;MKIKILKYSSFFLILILGTISCGFSSLKDEFYTYSAILLSLLKNPPIVISYEHSPYTLTKNSSASVVPTTQGSITTCSSSPTLPDGLSLDNTTCEISGTPTSVQSETEYIIKASKSTYGTTTKLSIIIEENSTSDNTTITSPTISITGSPFTLGLGTDATITPTLGGGTPTSCSISPSLSTGLTINSTTCVISGTPTVTQTATDHTITVGNSAGSNSVTINITVSLLVAGISSGGEHTCALSSTGDVKCWGRAGSGQLGYGNTNPIGNDETPDSVGYVNVGGGTVTQISAGYEHTCALLSTGDVKCWGRSDYGQLGYGNTTTIGDDETPASVGNVNVGGTVTQISTGYENTCALLSTGDVKCWGRADSGQLGYGNINNIGDDEIPASIGNVDIGETVIQVSSGLKHTCVLLSTGNVKCWGEGNHGRLGYGSSTDLGKTEVPSSYGNVNVGGTVTQISAGDAQSCVLLSTGYVMCWGRGSYGRLGYGNENIIGDDEEPASVGNVQVF
;
A
#
# COMPACT_ATOMS: atom_id res chain seq x y z
N MET A 1 -38.59 -30.86 -93.64
CA MET A 1 -38.09 -31.01 -92.25
C MET A 1 -38.15 -29.64 -91.55
N LYS A 2 -38.05 -29.57 -90.22
CA LYS A 2 -38.35 -28.37 -89.42
C LYS A 2 -37.44 -27.15 -89.68
N ILE A 3 -38.04 -25.99 -89.43
CA ILE A 3 -37.43 -24.72 -88.98
C ILE A 3 -36.29 -24.97 -87.97
N LYS A 4 -35.12 -24.31 -88.14
CA LYS A 4 -34.71 -23.14 -87.35
C LYS A 4 -33.42 -22.50 -87.88
N ILE A 5 -33.46 -21.19 -88.14
CA ILE A 5 -32.27 -20.37 -88.40
C ILE A 5 -31.80 -19.78 -87.07
N LEU A 6 -30.50 -19.85 -86.79
CA LEU A 6 -29.81 -18.96 -85.87
C LEU A 6 -28.65 -18.29 -86.61
N LYS A 7 -28.83 -17.00 -86.94
CA LYS A 7 -27.80 -16.02 -87.30
C LYS A 7 -26.93 -15.76 -86.05
N TYR A 8 -25.65 -15.38 -86.04
CA TYR A 8 -24.54 -15.15 -87.00
C TYR A 8 -23.23 -15.21 -86.15
N SER A 9 -21.98 -15.36 -86.63
CA SER A 9 -21.42 -15.38 -87.99
C SER A 9 -20.12 -16.24 -88.07
N SER A 10 -19.74 -16.56 -89.31
CA SER A 10 -18.42 -16.82 -89.93
C SER A 10 -17.14 -16.79 -89.06
N PHE A 11 -16.14 -17.68 -89.24
CA PHE A 11 -15.78 -18.50 -90.41
C PHE A 11 -15.35 -19.94 -90.03
N PHE A 12 -15.82 -20.94 -90.79
CA PHE A 12 -15.14 -22.24 -90.94
C PHE A 12 -14.99 -22.49 -92.44
N LEU A 13 -13.76 -22.53 -92.97
CA LEU A 13 -13.50 -22.87 -94.36
C LEU A 13 -12.94 -24.29 -94.44
N ILE A 14 -13.80 -25.23 -94.84
CA ILE A 14 -13.40 -26.62 -95.13
C ILE A 14 -12.80 -26.63 -96.54
N LEU A 15 -11.51 -26.94 -96.67
CA LEU A 15 -10.86 -27.15 -97.97
C LEU A 15 -10.69 -28.65 -98.24
N ILE A 16 -11.57 -29.22 -99.07
CA ILE A 16 -11.39 -30.56 -99.65
C ILE A 16 -10.68 -30.39 -101.00
N LEU A 17 -9.46 -30.91 -101.11
CA LEU A 17 -8.70 -30.92 -102.37
C LEU A 17 -9.13 -32.09 -103.25
N GLY A 18 -10.15 -31.86 -104.08
CA GLY A 18 -10.53 -32.72 -105.20
C GLY A 18 -10.39 -31.95 -106.51
N THR A 19 -9.53 -32.41 -107.42
CA THR A 19 -9.24 -31.73 -108.68
C THR A 19 -10.36 -31.89 -109.71
N ILE A 20 -10.66 -30.82 -110.46
CA ILE A 20 -10.58 -30.78 -111.93
C ILE A 20 -10.91 -29.37 -112.47
N SER A 21 -10.11 -28.98 -113.45
CA SER A 21 -10.14 -27.74 -114.24
C SER A 21 -11.52 -27.25 -114.72
N CYS A 22 -11.84 -25.99 -114.46
CA CYS A 22 -12.05 -25.02 -115.54
C CYS A 22 -11.74 -23.59 -115.06
N GLY A 23 -11.11 -22.77 -115.90
CA GLY A 23 -10.31 -21.63 -115.44
C GLY A 23 -10.99 -20.25 -115.48
N PHE A 24 -10.48 -19.33 -114.65
CA PHE A 24 -10.53 -17.88 -114.88
C PHE A 24 -9.23 -17.23 -114.35
N SER A 25 -8.60 -16.39 -115.16
CA SER A 25 -7.23 -15.89 -114.98
C SER A 25 -7.15 -14.58 -114.17
N SER A 26 -7.82 -14.51 -113.01
CA SER A 26 -7.94 -13.26 -112.23
C SER A 26 -7.61 -13.37 -110.73
N LEU A 27 -7.17 -14.54 -110.24
CA LEU A 27 -7.01 -14.81 -108.79
C LEU A 27 -5.55 -14.90 -108.30
N LYS A 28 -4.55 -14.57 -109.13
CA LYS A 28 -3.14 -14.72 -108.72
C LYS A 28 -2.61 -13.61 -107.80
N ASP A 29 -3.09 -12.37 -107.94
CA ASP A 29 -2.55 -11.24 -107.16
C ASP A 29 -3.19 -11.09 -105.75
N GLU A 30 -4.41 -11.57 -105.53
CA GLU A 30 -5.04 -11.56 -104.20
C GLU A 30 -4.45 -12.63 -103.24
N PHE A 31 -3.98 -13.77 -103.75
CA PHE A 31 -3.45 -14.83 -102.89
C PHE A 31 -2.08 -14.47 -102.26
N TYR A 32 -1.25 -13.68 -102.93
CA TYR A 32 0.05 -13.26 -102.39
C TYR A 32 -0.10 -12.23 -101.25
N THR A 33 -1.08 -11.33 -101.31
CA THR A 33 -1.34 -10.34 -100.25
C THR A 33 -1.93 -10.99 -99.00
N TYR A 34 -2.90 -11.92 -99.13
CA TYR A 34 -3.41 -12.68 -97.99
C TYR A 34 -2.35 -13.58 -97.34
N SER A 35 -1.48 -14.23 -98.13
CA SER A 35 -0.39 -15.04 -97.57
C SER A 35 0.62 -14.22 -96.76
N ALA A 36 0.91 -12.97 -97.17
CA ALA A 36 1.82 -12.09 -96.43
C ALA A 36 1.24 -11.62 -95.10
N ILE A 37 -0.07 -11.33 -95.06
CA ILE A 37 -0.79 -10.89 -93.85
C ILE A 37 -0.92 -12.07 -92.86
N LEU A 38 -1.24 -13.28 -93.33
CA LEU A 38 -1.37 -14.43 -92.44
C LEU A 38 -0.01 -14.84 -91.84
N LEU A 39 1.08 -14.72 -92.61
CA LEU A 39 2.44 -15.02 -92.12
C LEU A 39 2.99 -13.97 -91.15
N SER A 40 2.55 -12.71 -91.24
CA SER A 40 2.93 -11.66 -90.27
C SER A 40 2.23 -11.86 -88.92
N LEU A 41 0.95 -12.24 -88.93
CA LEU A 41 0.17 -12.58 -87.73
C LEU A 41 0.67 -13.86 -87.03
N LEU A 42 1.19 -14.83 -87.78
CA LEU A 42 1.80 -16.05 -87.21
C LEU A 42 3.21 -15.82 -86.63
N LYS A 43 3.97 -14.82 -87.10
CA LYS A 43 5.26 -14.43 -86.49
C LYS A 43 5.08 -13.54 -85.26
N ASN A 44 4.11 -12.64 -85.29
CA ASN A 44 3.84 -11.64 -84.25
C ASN A 44 2.39 -11.78 -83.75
N PRO A 45 2.08 -12.75 -82.87
CA PRO A 45 0.76 -12.82 -82.25
C PRO A 45 0.47 -11.53 -81.47
N PRO A 46 -0.78 -11.04 -81.46
CA PRO A 46 -1.15 -9.82 -80.75
C PRO A 46 -0.92 -9.98 -79.25
N ILE A 47 -0.31 -8.98 -78.63
CA ILE A 47 -0.16 -8.95 -77.18
C ILE A 47 -1.49 -8.51 -76.58
N VAL A 48 -2.03 -9.33 -75.68
CA VAL A 48 -3.18 -8.98 -74.84
C VAL A 48 -2.71 -8.95 -73.40
N ILE A 49 -3.10 -7.92 -72.66
CA ILE A 49 -2.87 -7.80 -71.23
C ILE A 49 -4.13 -7.23 -70.57
N SER A 50 -4.58 -7.86 -69.50
CA SER A 50 -5.72 -7.40 -68.70
C SER A 50 -5.52 -7.76 -67.23
N TYR A 51 -5.77 -6.80 -66.35
CA TYR A 51 -5.88 -7.04 -64.92
C TYR A 51 -7.34 -7.39 -64.58
N GLU A 52 -7.54 -8.30 -63.62
CA GLU A 52 -8.85 -8.87 -63.33
C GLU A 52 -9.82 -7.86 -62.70
N HIS A 53 -9.29 -6.95 -61.89
CA HIS A 53 -10.05 -5.95 -61.13
C HIS A 53 -9.43 -4.56 -61.28
N SER A 54 -10.19 -3.50 -60.98
CA SER A 54 -9.70 -2.13 -60.83
C SER A 54 -10.77 -1.31 -60.08
N PRO A 55 -10.44 -0.56 -59.02
CA PRO A 55 -9.11 -0.43 -58.38
C PRO A 55 -8.65 -1.70 -57.64
N TYR A 56 -7.34 -1.81 -57.44
CA TYR A 56 -6.72 -2.69 -56.44
C TYR A 56 -6.48 -1.92 -55.14
N THR A 57 -7.01 -2.43 -54.03
CA THR A 57 -6.68 -1.91 -52.69
C THR A 57 -5.56 -2.75 -52.08
N LEU A 58 -4.44 -2.10 -51.76
CA LEU A 58 -3.26 -2.70 -51.14
C LEU A 58 -3.05 -2.11 -49.73
N THR A 59 -2.44 -2.88 -48.83
CA THR A 59 -2.12 -2.40 -47.48
C THR A 59 -0.63 -2.06 -47.38
N LYS A 60 -0.32 -0.85 -46.92
CA LYS A 60 1.05 -0.38 -46.65
C LYS A 60 1.79 -1.37 -45.74
N ASN A 61 3.09 -1.56 -45.97
CA ASN A 61 3.96 -2.51 -45.26
C ASN A 61 3.53 -4.00 -45.35
N SER A 62 2.50 -4.35 -46.14
CA SER A 62 2.13 -5.74 -46.44
C SER A 62 2.60 -6.15 -47.83
N SER A 63 3.03 -7.41 -48.02
CA SER A 63 3.45 -7.91 -49.33
C SER A 63 2.26 -8.03 -50.27
N ALA A 64 2.34 -7.39 -51.44
CA ALA A 64 1.33 -7.39 -52.48
C ALA A 64 1.85 -8.04 -53.79
N SER A 65 0.96 -8.70 -54.51
CA SER A 65 1.15 -9.17 -55.88
C SER A 65 -0.15 -8.95 -56.66
N VAL A 66 -0.04 -8.36 -57.86
CA VAL A 66 -1.13 -8.06 -58.78
C VAL A 66 -0.74 -8.62 -60.16
N VAL A 67 -1.26 -9.80 -60.46
CA VAL A 67 -0.91 -10.60 -61.63
C VAL A 67 -1.87 -10.30 -62.80
N PRO A 68 -1.40 -9.87 -63.97
CA PRO A 68 -2.25 -9.75 -65.16
C PRO A 68 -2.45 -11.09 -65.86
N THR A 69 -3.59 -11.22 -66.55
CA THR A 69 -3.73 -12.21 -67.62
C THR A 69 -3.03 -11.70 -68.87
N THR A 70 -2.12 -12.48 -69.44
CA THR A 70 -1.36 -12.12 -70.66
C THR A 70 -1.51 -13.17 -71.76
N GLN A 71 -1.51 -12.72 -73.02
CA GLN A 71 -1.37 -13.57 -74.21
C GLN A 71 -0.36 -12.97 -75.18
N GLY A 72 0.39 -13.82 -75.88
CA GLY A 72 1.58 -13.42 -76.64
C GLY A 72 2.84 -13.38 -75.76
N SER A 73 4.02 -13.25 -76.37
CA SER A 73 5.28 -13.11 -75.62
C SER A 73 5.61 -11.64 -75.40
N ILE A 74 5.84 -11.23 -74.15
CA ILE A 74 6.22 -9.86 -73.78
C ILE A 74 7.74 -9.84 -73.51
N THR A 75 8.42 -8.78 -73.93
CA THR A 75 9.85 -8.55 -73.63
C THR A 75 10.08 -7.35 -72.71
N THR A 76 9.13 -6.43 -72.67
CA THR A 76 9.23 -5.14 -71.96
C THR A 76 7.87 -4.68 -71.48
N CYS A 77 7.75 -4.50 -70.17
CA CYS A 77 6.63 -3.87 -69.47
C CYS A 77 7.05 -2.50 -68.92
N SER A 78 6.14 -1.52 -68.89
CA SER A 78 6.40 -0.21 -68.25
C SER A 78 5.11 0.43 -67.75
N SER A 79 5.13 1.05 -66.58
CA SER A 79 4.02 1.85 -66.06
C SER A 79 4.21 3.35 -66.36
N SER A 80 3.10 4.08 -66.46
CA SER A 80 3.07 5.55 -66.37
C SER A 80 1.85 5.99 -65.57
N PRO A 81 1.99 6.72 -64.44
CA PRO A 81 3.25 7.16 -63.81
C PRO A 81 4.10 5.99 -63.27
N THR A 82 5.25 6.29 -62.66
CA THR A 82 6.05 5.29 -61.95
C THR A 82 5.26 4.74 -60.77
N LEU A 83 5.40 3.43 -60.49
CA LEU A 83 4.75 2.80 -59.34
C LEU A 83 5.18 3.42 -58.00
N PRO A 84 4.37 3.31 -56.94
CA PRO A 84 4.69 3.79 -55.60
C PRO A 84 5.93 3.10 -55.02
N ASP A 85 6.64 3.79 -54.13
CA ASP A 85 7.81 3.24 -53.46
C ASP A 85 7.52 1.89 -52.80
N GLY A 86 8.38 0.91 -53.06
CA GLY A 86 8.24 -0.46 -52.59
C GLY A 86 7.45 -1.40 -53.48
N LEU A 87 6.75 -0.90 -54.53
CA LEU A 87 6.16 -1.73 -55.59
C LEU A 87 7.04 -1.71 -56.85
N SER A 88 7.11 -2.85 -57.54
CA SER A 88 7.90 -3.04 -58.75
C SER A 88 7.08 -3.75 -59.83
N LEU A 89 7.39 -3.49 -61.10
CA LEU A 89 6.76 -4.13 -62.26
C LEU A 89 7.76 -5.10 -62.89
N ASP A 90 7.39 -6.37 -63.04
CA ASP A 90 8.22 -7.32 -63.78
C ASP A 90 8.23 -6.98 -65.28
N ASN A 91 9.43 -6.93 -65.87
CA ASN A 91 9.61 -6.52 -67.27
C ASN A 91 9.09 -7.53 -68.31
N THR A 92 8.73 -8.75 -67.91
CA THR A 92 8.36 -9.87 -68.81
C THR A 92 6.97 -10.44 -68.55
N THR A 93 6.50 -10.47 -67.30
CA THR A 93 5.13 -10.90 -66.94
C THR A 93 4.16 -9.74 -66.78
N CYS A 94 4.68 -8.52 -66.59
CA CYS A 94 3.93 -7.32 -66.17
C CYS A 94 3.20 -7.49 -64.82
N GLU A 95 3.62 -8.44 -63.98
CA GLU A 95 3.15 -8.52 -62.59
C GLU A 95 3.64 -7.32 -61.79
N ILE A 96 2.76 -6.73 -60.99
CA ILE A 96 3.14 -5.70 -60.01
C ILE A 96 3.30 -6.38 -58.65
N SER A 97 4.50 -6.38 -58.09
CA SER A 97 4.78 -7.02 -56.80
C SER A 97 5.74 -6.21 -55.92
N GLY A 98 5.65 -6.41 -54.61
CA GLY A 98 6.50 -5.76 -53.61
C GLY A 98 5.75 -5.44 -52.32
N THR A 99 6.27 -4.49 -51.55
CA THR A 99 5.68 -4.06 -50.27
C THR A 99 5.60 -2.53 -50.27
N PRO A 100 4.42 -1.92 -50.51
CA PRO A 100 4.31 -0.47 -50.62
C PRO A 100 4.62 0.23 -49.30
N THR A 101 5.44 1.27 -49.33
CA THR A 101 5.92 1.96 -48.12
C THR A 101 5.14 3.26 -47.79
N SER A 102 4.35 3.77 -48.73
CA SER A 102 3.58 5.01 -48.60
C SER A 102 2.09 4.82 -48.91
N VAL A 103 1.24 5.59 -48.22
CA VAL A 103 -0.22 5.62 -48.46
C VAL A 103 -0.49 6.40 -49.75
N GLN A 104 -1.47 5.94 -50.54
CA GLN A 104 -1.83 6.57 -51.81
C GLN A 104 -3.34 6.50 -52.06
N SER A 105 -3.94 7.64 -52.41
CA SER A 105 -5.30 7.69 -52.97
C SER A 105 -5.39 6.98 -54.32
N GLU A 106 -6.60 6.67 -54.78
CA GLU A 106 -6.81 6.03 -56.08
C GLU A 106 -6.05 6.74 -57.20
N THR A 107 -5.09 6.05 -57.80
CA THR A 107 -4.24 6.57 -58.87
C THR A 107 -4.26 5.60 -60.05
N GLU A 108 -4.59 6.11 -61.24
CA GLU A 108 -4.63 5.32 -62.48
C GLU A 108 -3.23 5.18 -63.08
N TYR A 109 -2.83 3.95 -63.38
CA TYR A 109 -1.59 3.59 -64.07
C TYR A 109 -1.89 3.02 -65.46
N ILE A 110 -1.18 3.53 -66.46
CA ILE A 110 -1.16 2.96 -67.80
C ILE A 110 0.00 1.96 -67.87
N ILE A 111 -0.31 0.67 -67.93
CA ILE A 111 0.68 -0.39 -68.12
C ILE A 111 0.79 -0.69 -69.62
N LYS A 112 1.99 -0.50 -70.16
CA LYS A 112 2.34 -0.81 -71.55
C LYS A 112 3.12 -2.12 -71.60
N ALA A 113 2.59 -3.11 -72.32
CA ALA A 113 3.25 -4.39 -72.58
C ALA A 113 3.71 -4.45 -74.04
N SER A 114 4.95 -4.85 -74.31
CA SER A 114 5.54 -4.74 -75.64
C SER A 114 6.51 -5.88 -76.00
N LYS A 115 6.61 -6.15 -77.30
CA LYS A 115 7.56 -7.09 -77.91
C LYS A 115 8.21 -6.40 -79.12
N SER A 116 9.48 -6.03 -78.98
CA SER A 116 10.21 -5.27 -80.01
C SER A 116 9.45 -4.01 -80.45
N THR A 117 9.00 -3.91 -81.71
CA THR A 117 8.40 -2.70 -82.31
C THR A 117 6.89 -2.53 -82.09
N TYR A 118 6.21 -3.49 -81.44
CA TYR A 118 4.77 -3.42 -81.19
C TYR A 118 4.42 -3.69 -79.73
N GLY A 119 3.26 -3.18 -79.30
CA GLY A 119 2.79 -3.31 -77.91
C GLY A 119 1.35 -2.86 -77.75
N THR A 120 0.82 -3.13 -76.57
CA THR A 120 -0.54 -2.79 -76.13
C THR A 120 -0.48 -2.03 -74.80
N THR A 121 -1.59 -1.41 -74.40
CA THR A 121 -1.71 -0.68 -73.13
C THR A 121 -3.01 -1.04 -72.44
N THR A 122 -2.95 -1.26 -71.12
CA THR A 122 -4.12 -1.36 -70.25
C THR A 122 -4.04 -0.32 -69.12
N LYS A 123 -5.19 0.00 -68.53
CA LYS A 123 -5.31 0.88 -67.36
C LYS A 123 -5.65 0.04 -66.13
N LEU A 124 -5.15 0.44 -64.96
CA LEU A 124 -5.57 -0.07 -63.65
C LEU A 124 -5.41 1.03 -62.60
N SER A 125 -6.31 1.11 -61.63
CA SER A 125 -6.18 1.99 -60.47
C SER A 125 -5.56 1.23 -59.29
N ILE A 126 -4.68 1.88 -58.51
CA ILE A 126 -4.20 1.37 -57.22
C ILE A 126 -4.53 2.38 -56.10
N ILE A 127 -5.08 1.85 -55.01
CA ILE A 127 -5.24 2.51 -53.71
C ILE A 127 -4.27 1.81 -52.74
N ILE A 128 -3.51 2.57 -51.94
CA ILE A 128 -2.72 2.02 -50.84
C ILE A 128 -3.24 2.60 -49.53
N GLU A 129 -3.83 1.75 -48.71
CA GLU A 129 -4.36 2.10 -47.39
C GLU A 129 -3.31 1.89 -46.29
N GLU A 130 -3.43 2.63 -45.19
CA GLU A 130 -2.56 2.50 -44.02
C GLU A 130 -2.78 1.13 -43.33
N ASN A 131 -1.73 0.55 -42.76
CA ASN A 131 -1.84 -0.72 -42.03
C ASN A 131 -2.52 -0.50 -40.67
N SER A 132 -3.85 -0.43 -40.68
CA SER A 132 -4.64 -0.31 -39.46
C SER A 132 -4.66 -1.66 -38.73
N THR A 133 -3.71 -1.86 -37.83
CA THR A 133 -3.88 -2.79 -36.70
C THR A 133 -4.95 -2.20 -35.78
N SER A 134 -6.21 -2.46 -36.10
CA SER A 134 -7.36 -2.05 -35.31
C SER A 134 -7.47 -2.90 -34.05
N ASP A 135 -6.68 -2.54 -33.03
CA ASP A 135 -6.90 -3.01 -31.67
C ASP A 135 -8.17 -2.33 -31.12
N ASN A 136 -9.33 -2.86 -31.54
CA ASN A 136 -10.66 -2.36 -31.21
C ASN A 136 -11.04 -2.71 -29.76
N THR A 137 -10.21 -2.25 -28.82
CA THR A 137 -10.57 -2.18 -27.41
C THR A 137 -11.57 -1.03 -27.24
N THR A 138 -12.83 -1.36 -26.98
CA THR A 138 -13.81 -0.36 -26.55
C THR A 138 -13.42 0.15 -25.17
N ILE A 139 -12.60 1.20 -25.12
CA ILE A 139 -12.20 1.86 -23.88
C ILE A 139 -13.48 2.41 -23.24
N THR A 140 -13.82 1.91 -22.05
CA THR A 140 -14.92 2.41 -21.24
C THR A 140 -14.42 3.48 -20.27
N SER A 141 -15.29 4.41 -19.88
CA SER A 141 -14.96 5.36 -18.80
C SER A 141 -14.64 4.61 -17.50
N PRO A 142 -13.70 5.11 -16.68
CA PRO A 142 -13.45 4.55 -15.37
C PRO A 142 -14.62 4.88 -14.43
N THR A 143 -14.90 3.99 -13.48
CA THR A 143 -15.82 4.23 -12.36
C THR A 143 -15.04 4.15 -11.05
N ILE A 144 -15.36 5.04 -10.11
CA ILE A 144 -14.76 5.07 -8.78
C ILE A 144 -15.85 4.96 -7.71
N SER A 145 -15.58 4.18 -6.67
CA SER A 145 -16.37 4.16 -5.44
C SER A 145 -15.45 4.12 -4.22
N ILE A 146 -15.85 4.82 -3.15
CA ILE A 146 -15.11 4.86 -1.90
C ILE A 146 -16.11 4.61 -0.77
N THR A 147 -15.86 3.57 0.02
CA THR A 147 -16.63 3.21 1.21
C THR A 147 -15.98 3.77 2.46
N GLY A 148 -16.77 4.20 3.45
CA GLY A 148 -16.27 4.66 4.75
C GLY A 148 -16.16 6.18 4.93
N SER A 149 -16.67 6.99 3.99
CA SER A 149 -16.82 8.44 4.20
C SER A 149 -18.06 8.72 5.08
N PRO A 150 -18.03 9.71 6.02
CA PRO A 150 -16.94 10.66 6.32
C PRO A 150 -15.73 10.01 6.98
N PHE A 151 -14.53 10.48 6.62
CA PHE A 151 -13.26 10.01 7.19
C PHE A 151 -12.75 10.97 8.26
N THR A 152 -12.30 10.42 9.40
CA THR A 152 -11.52 11.15 10.40
C THR A 152 -10.11 10.59 10.42
N LEU A 153 -9.13 11.42 10.06
CA LEU A 153 -7.72 11.04 9.96
C LEU A 153 -6.93 11.68 11.10
N GLY A 154 -5.96 10.95 11.64
CA GLY A 154 -5.10 11.43 12.73
C GLY A 154 -3.97 12.32 12.22
N LEU A 155 -3.86 13.51 12.79
CA LEU A 155 -2.69 14.38 12.61
C LEU A 155 -1.43 13.61 13.03
N GLY A 156 -0.39 13.60 12.18
CA GLY A 156 0.84 12.86 12.42
C GLY A 156 0.73 11.33 12.29
N THR A 157 -0.44 10.78 11.91
CA THR A 157 -0.66 9.34 11.73
C THR A 157 -0.73 8.97 10.24
N ASP A 158 -0.06 7.90 9.84
CA ASP A 158 -0.15 7.41 8.45
C ASP A 158 -1.58 7.00 8.11
N ALA A 159 -2.13 7.64 7.08
CA ALA A 159 -3.45 7.38 6.55
C ALA A 159 -3.37 6.75 5.16
N THR A 160 -4.31 5.86 4.84
CA THR A 160 -4.52 5.34 3.48
C THR A 160 -6.01 5.14 3.23
N ILE A 161 -6.54 5.78 2.18
CA ILE A 161 -7.91 5.59 1.69
C ILE A 161 -7.79 4.93 0.31
N THR A 162 -8.24 3.67 0.23
CA THR A 162 -8.17 2.87 -1.00
C THR A 162 -9.53 2.89 -1.72
N PRO A 163 -9.62 3.47 -2.94
CA PRO A 163 -10.83 3.41 -3.74
C PRO A 163 -11.02 2.04 -4.37
N THR A 164 -12.27 1.67 -4.64
CA THR A 164 -12.60 0.58 -5.56
C THR A 164 -12.79 1.17 -6.96
N LEU A 165 -11.98 0.71 -7.91
CA LEU A 165 -12.01 1.13 -9.30
C LEU A 165 -12.69 0.06 -10.17
N GLY A 166 -13.39 0.50 -11.21
CA GLY A 166 -14.05 -0.35 -12.19
C GLY A 166 -14.19 0.34 -13.55
N GLY A 167 -14.88 -0.30 -14.50
CA GLY A 167 -14.96 0.21 -15.87
C GLY A 167 -13.62 0.07 -16.60
N GLY A 168 -13.21 1.11 -17.34
CA GLY A 168 -11.90 1.11 -18.01
C GLY A 168 -10.75 1.54 -17.10
N THR A 169 -9.53 1.18 -17.47
CA THR A 169 -8.31 1.55 -16.73
C THR A 169 -8.18 3.08 -16.64
N PRO A 170 -7.99 3.66 -15.43
CA PRO A 170 -7.69 5.07 -15.29
C PRO A 170 -6.32 5.44 -15.84
N THR A 171 -6.21 6.63 -16.43
CA THR A 171 -4.93 7.28 -16.76
C THR A 171 -4.72 8.58 -15.98
N SER A 172 -5.75 9.07 -15.29
CA SER A 172 -5.67 10.23 -14.41
C SER A 172 -6.58 10.10 -13.19
N CYS A 173 -6.09 10.62 -12.07
CA CYS A 173 -6.81 10.83 -10.82
C CYS A 173 -6.47 12.23 -10.32
N SER A 174 -7.48 13.00 -9.91
CA SER A 174 -7.33 14.34 -9.35
C SER A 174 -8.30 14.54 -8.19
N ILE A 175 -8.03 15.53 -7.34
CA ILE A 175 -8.84 15.84 -6.16
C ILE A 175 -8.99 17.36 -6.00
N SER A 176 -10.20 17.81 -5.68
CA SER A 176 -10.53 19.22 -5.47
C SER A 176 -11.58 19.40 -4.35
N PRO A 177 -11.37 20.27 -3.34
CA PRO A 177 -10.15 21.06 -3.09
C PRO A 177 -8.90 20.19 -2.84
N SER A 178 -7.72 20.80 -2.79
CA SER A 178 -6.47 20.11 -2.45
C SER A 178 -6.53 19.52 -1.03
N LEU A 179 -5.97 18.34 -0.85
CA LEU A 179 -5.82 17.69 0.47
C LEU A 179 -4.99 18.54 1.44
N SER A 180 -5.15 18.28 2.74
CA SER A 180 -4.25 18.79 3.78
C SER A 180 -2.80 18.40 3.52
N THR A 181 -1.86 19.27 3.86
CA THR A 181 -0.41 19.03 3.75
C THR A 181 -0.02 17.66 4.30
N GLY A 182 0.79 16.91 3.54
CA GLY A 182 1.26 15.57 3.91
C GLY A 182 0.42 14.42 3.36
N LEU A 183 -0.83 14.66 2.94
CA LEU A 183 -1.61 13.71 2.15
C LEU A 183 -1.40 13.93 0.64
N THR A 184 -1.37 12.83 -0.11
CA THR A 184 -1.23 12.84 -1.57
C THR A 184 -2.23 11.88 -2.20
N ILE A 185 -2.57 12.09 -3.48
CA ILE A 185 -3.37 11.14 -4.28
C ILE A 185 -2.53 10.56 -5.41
N ASN A 186 -2.55 9.24 -5.57
CA ASN A 186 -1.89 8.58 -6.69
C ASN A 186 -2.64 8.87 -8.01
N SER A 187 -1.92 9.32 -9.03
CA SER A 187 -2.47 9.75 -10.33
C SER A 187 -3.10 8.65 -11.19
N THR A 188 -3.01 7.37 -10.80
CA THR A 188 -3.55 6.24 -11.57
C THR A 188 -4.41 5.29 -10.73
N THR A 189 -4.04 5.05 -9.47
CA THR A 189 -4.83 4.19 -8.57
C THR A 189 -5.85 4.96 -7.74
N CYS A 190 -5.83 6.30 -7.77
CA CYS A 190 -6.66 7.19 -6.96
C CYS A 190 -6.54 6.97 -5.43
N VAL A 191 -5.59 6.14 -4.97
CA VAL A 191 -5.30 5.92 -3.55
C VAL A 191 -4.84 7.23 -2.94
N ILE A 192 -5.47 7.63 -1.83
CA ILE A 192 -5.00 8.74 -1.01
C ILE A 192 -4.12 8.16 0.09
N SER A 193 -2.90 8.67 0.24
CA SER A 193 -1.95 8.17 1.24
C SER A 193 -1.00 9.25 1.74
N GLY A 194 -0.53 9.09 2.97
CA GLY A 194 0.49 9.91 3.61
C GLY A 194 0.17 10.25 5.06
N THR A 195 0.97 11.12 5.65
CA THR A 195 0.88 11.55 7.05
C THR A 195 0.42 13.00 7.08
N PRO A 196 -0.83 13.34 7.47
CA PRO A 196 -1.29 14.73 7.46
C PRO A 196 -0.60 15.54 8.56
N THR A 197 -0.06 16.71 8.22
CA THR A 197 0.72 17.56 9.13
C THR A 197 0.00 18.85 9.55
N VAL A 198 -1.21 19.09 9.02
CA VAL A 198 -2.04 20.26 9.38
C VAL A 198 -3.46 19.77 9.65
N THR A 199 -4.10 20.29 10.71
CA THR A 199 -5.50 19.98 11.01
C THR A 199 -6.45 20.54 9.96
N GLN A 200 -7.58 19.86 9.77
CA GLN A 200 -8.55 20.18 8.73
C GLN A 200 -9.95 19.94 9.29
N THR A 201 -10.79 20.97 9.32
CA THR A 201 -12.22 20.83 9.60
C THR A 201 -12.88 20.02 8.47
N ALA A 202 -13.98 19.32 8.78
CA ALA A 202 -14.75 18.51 7.83
C ALA A 202 -14.91 19.20 6.46
N THR A 203 -14.19 18.71 5.45
CA THR A 203 -14.09 19.28 4.10
C THR A 203 -14.48 18.24 3.07
N ASP A 204 -15.39 18.61 2.15
CA ASP A 204 -15.76 17.78 1.02
C ASP A 204 -14.70 17.87 -0.08
N HIS A 205 -14.10 16.74 -0.42
CA HIS A 205 -13.18 16.57 -1.53
C HIS A 205 -13.84 15.75 -2.63
N THR A 206 -13.90 16.31 -3.83
CA THR A 206 -14.34 15.60 -5.04
C THR A 206 -13.13 15.01 -5.74
N ILE A 207 -13.07 13.68 -5.80
CA ILE A 207 -12.07 12.91 -6.53
C ILE A 207 -12.63 12.65 -7.92
N THR A 208 -11.86 12.99 -8.96
CA THR A 208 -12.22 12.74 -10.36
C THR A 208 -11.23 11.75 -10.96
N VAL A 209 -11.74 10.63 -11.46
CA VAL A 209 -10.98 9.61 -12.19
C VAL A 209 -11.27 9.75 -13.68
N GLY A 210 -10.27 9.55 -14.55
CA GLY A 210 -10.41 9.75 -15.99
C GLY A 210 -9.52 8.87 -16.85
N ASN A 211 -9.96 8.66 -18.09
CA ASN A 211 -9.17 8.15 -19.20
C ASN A 211 -9.65 8.78 -20.53
N SER A 212 -9.18 8.27 -21.67
CA SER A 212 -9.54 8.78 -23.00
C SER A 212 -11.01 8.61 -23.40
N ALA A 213 -11.77 7.75 -22.71
CA ALA A 213 -13.20 7.52 -22.97
C ALA A 213 -14.12 8.43 -22.12
N GLY A 214 -13.62 8.97 -21.00
CA GLY A 214 -14.37 9.89 -20.16
C GLY A 214 -13.86 9.93 -18.72
N SER A 215 -14.65 10.55 -17.85
CA SER A 215 -14.37 10.68 -16.43
C SER A 215 -15.59 10.37 -15.57
N ASN A 216 -15.33 10.10 -14.29
CA ASN A 216 -16.32 9.90 -13.24
C ASN A 216 -15.79 10.52 -11.94
N SER A 217 -16.66 10.84 -10.99
CA SER A 217 -16.25 11.46 -9.74
C SER A 217 -17.03 10.95 -8.54
N VAL A 218 -16.37 10.98 -7.37
CA VAL A 218 -16.97 10.69 -6.07
C VAL A 218 -16.56 11.79 -5.09
N THR A 219 -17.50 12.23 -4.27
CA THR A 219 -17.22 13.18 -3.19
C THR A 219 -17.06 12.42 -1.89
N ILE A 220 -16.00 12.71 -1.13
CA ILE A 220 -15.76 12.20 0.21
C ILE A 220 -15.53 13.38 1.16
N ASN A 221 -16.07 13.30 2.37
CA ASN A 221 -15.75 14.22 3.44
C ASN A 221 -14.52 13.73 4.22
N ILE A 222 -13.55 14.61 4.47
CA ILE A 222 -12.35 14.34 5.28
C ILE A 222 -12.26 15.38 6.41
N THR A 223 -12.00 14.91 7.62
CA THR A 223 -11.57 15.70 8.78
C THR A 223 -10.18 15.22 9.19
N VAL A 224 -9.26 16.15 9.48
CA VAL A 224 -7.96 15.85 10.11
C VAL A 224 -7.94 16.49 11.49
N SER A 225 -7.83 15.67 12.53
CA SER A 225 -7.78 16.13 13.92
C SER A 225 -6.64 15.45 14.67
N LEU A 226 -6.24 16.04 15.80
CA LEU A 226 -5.48 15.31 16.80
C LEU A 226 -6.30 14.11 17.27
N LEU A 227 -5.69 12.93 17.36
CA LEU A 227 -6.28 11.75 17.98
C LEU A 227 -5.57 11.48 19.31
N VAL A 228 -6.27 10.84 20.24
CA VAL A 228 -5.64 10.32 21.47
C VAL A 228 -4.96 8.99 21.11
N ALA A 229 -3.64 8.96 21.19
CA ALA A 229 -2.82 7.78 20.94
C ALA A 229 -2.63 6.91 22.20
N GLY A 230 -2.78 7.50 23.39
CA GLY A 230 -2.70 6.78 24.65
C GLY A 230 -3.32 7.56 25.82
N ILE A 231 -3.71 6.84 26.86
CA ILE A 231 -4.14 7.40 28.15
C ILE A 231 -3.40 6.68 29.27
N SER A 232 -3.15 7.37 30.37
CA SER A 232 -2.66 6.76 31.61
C SER A 232 -3.33 7.43 32.80
N SER A 233 -4.04 6.63 33.60
CA SER A 233 -4.65 7.05 34.86
C SER A 233 -3.72 6.73 36.02
N GLY A 234 -3.32 7.75 36.76
CA GLY A 234 -2.60 7.63 38.01
C GLY A 234 -3.54 7.45 39.20
N GLY A 235 -3.07 7.81 40.40
CA GLY A 235 -3.86 7.75 41.63
C GLY A 235 -5.07 8.68 41.62
N GLU A 236 -4.83 9.97 41.40
CA GLU A 236 -5.87 11.02 41.40
C GLU A 236 -5.74 11.99 40.21
N HIS A 237 -4.95 11.61 39.19
CA HIS A 237 -4.77 12.34 37.94
C HIS A 237 -4.84 11.41 36.73
N THR A 238 -5.03 11.97 35.55
CA THR A 238 -5.02 11.24 34.27
C THR A 238 -4.31 12.09 33.24
N CYS A 239 -3.52 11.45 32.39
CA CYS A 239 -2.86 12.07 31.25
C CYS A 239 -3.31 11.40 29.95
N ALA A 240 -3.43 12.20 28.88
CA ALA A 240 -3.62 11.75 27.52
C ALA A 240 -2.44 12.17 26.65
N LEU A 241 -2.07 11.29 25.73
CA LEU A 241 -1.04 11.47 24.72
C LEU A 241 -1.71 11.61 23.35
N SER A 242 -1.35 12.64 22.59
CA SER A 242 -1.85 12.85 21.22
C SER A 242 -1.07 12.01 20.20
N SER A 243 -1.63 11.85 19.01
CA SER A 243 -0.97 11.25 17.84
C SER A 243 0.25 12.02 17.33
N THR A 244 0.47 13.25 17.78
CA THR A 244 1.67 14.07 17.52
C THR A 244 2.66 14.10 18.70
N GLY A 245 2.37 13.38 19.78
CA GLY A 245 3.21 13.29 20.98
C GLY A 245 3.04 14.45 21.97
N ASP A 246 1.97 15.23 21.86
CA ASP A 246 1.59 16.25 22.84
C ASP A 246 0.90 15.59 24.04
N VAL A 247 1.15 16.12 25.25
CA VAL A 247 0.56 15.58 26.49
C VAL A 247 -0.37 16.61 27.12
N LYS A 248 -1.57 16.17 27.52
CA LYS A 248 -2.46 16.91 28.44
C LYS A 248 -2.72 16.07 29.67
N CYS A 249 -2.66 16.69 30.85
CA CYS A 249 -2.94 16.03 32.13
C CYS A 249 -4.03 16.79 32.91
N TRP A 250 -4.83 16.08 33.70
CA TRP A 250 -5.89 16.64 34.53
C TRP A 250 -6.12 15.82 35.79
N GLY A 251 -6.91 16.34 36.73
CA GLY A 251 -7.09 15.82 38.09
C GLY A 251 -6.27 16.59 39.11
N ARG A 252 -5.78 15.90 40.15
CA ARG A 252 -5.01 16.49 41.24
C ARG A 252 -3.61 16.92 40.78
N ALA A 253 -3.18 18.10 41.23
CA ALA A 253 -1.90 18.71 40.85
C ALA A 253 -1.01 19.11 42.05
N GLY A 254 -1.39 18.75 43.28
CA GLY A 254 -0.75 19.25 44.51
C GLY A 254 0.72 18.85 44.71
N SER A 255 1.27 17.98 43.87
CA SER A 255 2.68 17.59 43.84
C SER A 255 3.31 17.84 42.46
N GLY A 256 2.72 18.70 41.62
CA GLY A 256 3.22 18.98 40.27
C GLY A 256 2.96 17.89 39.24
N GLN A 257 2.23 16.81 39.57
CA GLN A 257 2.09 15.61 38.72
C GLN A 257 1.43 15.85 37.35
N LEU A 258 0.78 17.01 37.14
CA LEU A 258 0.25 17.43 35.85
C LEU A 258 1.33 18.06 34.93
N GLY A 259 2.44 18.55 35.48
CA GLY A 259 3.60 19.05 34.72
C GLY A 259 3.46 20.47 34.15
N TYR A 260 2.49 21.26 34.60
CA TYR A 260 2.22 22.61 34.08
C TYR A 260 3.02 23.73 34.78
N GLY A 261 3.96 23.41 35.67
CA GLY A 261 4.71 24.41 36.46
C GLY A 261 3.83 25.18 37.43
N ASN A 262 2.84 24.51 37.99
CA ASN A 262 1.94 25.01 39.02
C ASN A 262 1.15 23.84 39.64
N THR A 263 0.58 24.06 40.82
CA THR A 263 -0.18 23.06 41.60
C THR A 263 -1.70 23.18 41.49
N ASN A 264 -2.22 23.88 40.48
CA ASN A 264 -3.66 24.01 40.27
C ASN A 264 -4.23 22.72 39.66
N PRO A 265 -5.29 22.13 40.24
CA PRO A 265 -5.98 20.99 39.62
C PRO A 265 -6.66 21.43 38.32
N ILE A 266 -6.98 20.45 37.46
CA ILE A 266 -7.70 20.67 36.19
C ILE A 266 -8.82 19.65 36.07
N GLY A 267 -9.97 20.04 35.53
CA GLY A 267 -11.13 19.17 35.27
C GLY A 267 -12.19 19.19 36.37
N ASN A 268 -12.06 20.07 37.36
CA ASN A 268 -13.03 20.24 38.45
C ASN A 268 -14.03 21.39 38.20
N ASP A 269 -13.60 22.46 37.50
CA ASP A 269 -14.46 23.56 37.08
C ASP A 269 -14.19 24.04 35.64
N GLU A 270 -13.15 23.52 34.99
CA GLU A 270 -12.82 23.70 33.58
C GLU A 270 -12.69 22.35 32.83
N THR A 271 -12.26 22.38 31.56
CA THR A 271 -11.97 21.16 30.79
C THR A 271 -10.47 21.05 30.51
N PRO A 272 -9.91 19.84 30.28
CA PRO A 272 -8.51 19.72 29.84
C PRO A 272 -8.21 20.48 28.54
N ASP A 273 -9.22 20.85 27.75
CA ASP A 273 -8.99 21.62 26.54
C ASP A 273 -8.66 23.11 26.77
N SER A 274 -9.10 23.70 27.89
CA SER A 274 -8.83 25.12 28.20
C SER A 274 -7.39 25.42 28.63
N VAL A 275 -6.55 24.40 28.82
CA VAL A 275 -5.12 24.55 29.11
C VAL A 275 -4.25 24.19 27.89
N GLY A 276 -2.99 24.62 27.91
CA GLY A 276 -1.98 24.20 26.94
C GLY A 276 -1.56 22.74 27.07
N TYR A 277 -0.52 22.36 26.34
CA TYR A 277 0.16 21.07 26.50
C TYR A 277 1.21 21.14 27.61
N VAL A 278 1.47 20.01 28.25
CA VAL A 278 2.58 19.85 29.19
C VAL A 278 3.89 20.03 28.42
N ASN A 279 4.72 20.99 28.84
CA ASN A 279 6.03 21.20 28.23
C ASN A 279 7.02 20.15 28.77
N VAL A 280 6.97 18.95 28.19
CA VAL A 280 7.87 17.84 28.53
C VAL A 280 9.30 18.15 28.08
N GLY A 281 9.47 18.72 26.88
CA GLY A 281 10.78 18.94 26.26
C GLY A 281 11.46 17.62 25.82
N GLY A 282 12.66 17.73 25.26
CA GLY A 282 13.46 16.57 24.83
C GLY A 282 13.02 15.90 23.51
N GLY A 283 11.76 15.97 23.12
CA GLY A 283 11.28 15.47 21.83
C GLY A 283 9.80 15.10 21.82
N THR A 284 9.39 14.30 20.84
CA THR A 284 8.05 13.72 20.72
C THR A 284 7.85 12.63 21.78
N VAL A 285 6.79 12.71 22.57
CA VAL A 285 6.42 11.65 23.53
C VAL A 285 5.76 10.49 22.78
N THR A 286 6.13 9.26 23.12
CA THR A 286 5.57 8.02 22.52
C THR A 286 4.79 7.16 23.51
N GLN A 287 5.00 7.36 24.82
CA GLN A 287 4.27 6.67 25.88
C GLN A 287 4.26 7.54 27.14
N ILE A 288 3.16 7.46 27.90
CA ILE A 288 2.98 8.11 29.19
C ILE A 288 2.59 7.05 30.23
N SER A 289 3.09 7.21 31.45
CA SER A 289 2.76 6.36 32.59
C SER A 289 2.58 7.23 33.83
N ALA A 290 1.38 7.23 34.40
CA ALA A 290 1.02 7.96 35.61
C ALA A 290 1.06 7.01 36.82
N GLY A 291 1.82 7.37 37.85
CA GLY A 291 1.84 6.70 39.15
C GLY A 291 0.82 7.34 40.11
N TYR A 292 1.04 7.26 41.42
CA TYR A 292 0.09 7.86 42.36
C TYR A 292 0.12 9.39 42.36
N GLU A 293 1.32 9.97 42.51
CA GLU A 293 1.57 11.41 42.57
C GLU A 293 2.75 11.82 41.67
N HIS A 294 3.09 10.99 40.68
CA HIS A 294 4.09 11.27 39.65
C HIS A 294 3.64 10.79 38.26
N THR A 295 4.30 11.28 37.23
CA THR A 295 4.07 10.94 35.83
C THR A 295 5.42 10.83 35.12
N CYS A 296 5.58 9.83 34.26
CA CYS A 296 6.73 9.68 33.39
C CYS A 296 6.29 9.61 31.92
N ALA A 297 7.13 10.18 31.05
CA ALA A 297 7.01 10.13 29.60
C ALA A 297 8.25 9.46 28.99
N LEU A 298 8.02 8.59 28.01
CA LEU A 298 9.03 8.03 27.13
C LEU A 298 9.04 8.87 25.84
N LEU A 299 10.22 9.28 25.41
CA LEU A 299 10.44 10.03 24.17
C LEU A 299 10.74 9.10 23.00
N SER A 300 10.53 9.57 21.78
CA SER A 300 10.83 8.83 20.54
C SER A 300 12.32 8.49 20.36
N THR A 301 13.21 9.12 21.12
CA THR A 301 14.65 8.81 21.21
C THR A 301 14.95 7.62 22.14
N GLY A 302 13.98 7.16 22.93
CA GLY A 302 14.16 6.20 24.02
C GLY A 302 14.66 6.82 25.33
N ASP A 303 14.68 8.16 25.42
CA ASP A 303 14.92 8.91 26.66
C ASP A 303 13.66 8.94 27.53
N VAL A 304 13.82 9.07 28.85
CA VAL A 304 12.71 9.20 29.82
C VAL A 304 12.74 10.56 30.51
N LYS A 305 11.57 11.15 30.75
CA LYS A 305 11.37 12.29 31.63
C LYS A 305 10.29 12.00 32.65
N CYS A 306 10.52 12.30 33.91
CA CYS A 306 9.55 12.13 34.98
C CYS A 306 9.31 13.46 35.70
N TRP A 307 8.10 13.64 36.23
CA TRP A 307 7.71 14.79 37.05
C TRP A 307 6.63 14.39 38.06
N GLY A 308 6.33 15.29 38.99
CA GLY A 308 5.51 15.06 40.17
C GLY A 308 6.35 14.93 41.43
N ARG A 309 5.82 14.23 42.43
CA ARG A 309 6.46 13.96 43.73
C ARG A 309 7.74 13.13 43.58
N SER A 310 8.78 13.44 44.37
CA SER A 310 10.08 12.72 44.33
C SER A 310 10.61 12.28 45.72
N ASP A 311 9.79 12.24 46.76
CA ASP A 311 10.19 11.93 48.14
C ASP A 311 11.00 10.62 48.33
N TYR A 312 10.85 9.66 47.42
CA TYR A 312 11.55 8.37 47.42
C TYR A 312 12.40 8.17 46.15
N GLY A 313 12.72 9.24 45.42
CA GLY A 313 13.52 9.16 44.20
C GLY A 313 12.75 8.68 42.96
N GLN A 314 11.41 8.57 43.00
CA GLN A 314 10.60 7.97 41.93
C GLN A 314 10.69 8.68 40.56
N LEU A 315 11.26 9.88 40.51
CA LEU A 315 11.59 10.58 39.27
C LEU A 315 12.95 10.14 38.67
N GLY A 316 13.88 9.61 39.46
CA GLY A 316 15.14 9.03 38.99
C GLY A 316 16.29 10.01 38.72
N TYR A 317 16.22 11.23 39.26
CA TYR A 317 17.23 12.29 39.01
C TYR A 317 18.39 12.33 40.03
N GLY A 318 18.48 11.40 40.97
CA GLY A 318 19.49 11.40 42.05
C GLY A 318 19.31 12.53 43.04
N ASN A 319 18.05 12.83 43.34
CA ASN A 319 17.62 13.79 44.35
C ASN A 319 16.10 13.67 44.58
N THR A 320 15.64 14.12 45.74
CA THR A 320 14.22 14.12 46.11
C THR A 320 13.48 15.43 45.75
N THR A 321 13.93 16.17 44.73
CA THR A 321 13.25 17.39 44.28
C THR A 321 12.00 17.03 43.47
N THR A 322 10.84 17.48 43.92
CA THR A 322 9.58 17.49 43.14
C THR A 322 9.78 18.36 41.90
N ILE A 323 9.17 17.96 40.77
CA ILE A 323 9.21 18.72 39.51
C ILE A 323 7.77 18.89 39.01
N GLY A 324 7.39 20.03 38.47
CA GLY A 324 6.06 20.28 37.90
C GLY A 324 5.20 21.25 38.72
N ASP A 325 5.62 21.58 39.95
CA ASP A 325 4.87 22.38 40.92
C ASP A 325 5.18 23.88 40.86
N ASP A 326 6.37 24.29 40.39
CA ASP A 326 6.65 25.68 40.00
C ASP A 326 7.38 25.83 38.64
N GLU A 327 7.78 24.71 38.02
CA GLU A 327 8.46 24.63 36.73
C GLU A 327 7.91 23.51 35.82
N THR A 328 8.19 23.54 34.52
CA THR A 328 7.76 22.47 33.60
C THR A 328 8.81 21.37 33.46
N PRO A 329 8.48 20.11 33.15
CA PRO A 329 9.45 18.99 33.02
C PRO A 329 10.58 19.22 32.00
N ALA A 330 10.44 20.19 31.10
CA ALA A 330 11.51 20.67 30.21
C ALA A 330 12.65 21.43 30.93
N SER A 331 12.50 21.82 32.20
CA SER A 331 13.52 22.50 33.01
C SER A 331 14.71 21.60 33.36
N VAL A 332 14.44 20.30 33.53
CA VAL A 332 15.41 19.27 33.90
C VAL A 332 15.92 18.48 32.68
N GLY A 333 16.98 17.70 32.88
CA GLY A 333 17.47 16.75 31.89
C GLY A 333 16.54 15.55 31.66
N ASN A 334 17.06 14.54 30.97
CA ASN A 334 16.44 13.23 30.89
C ASN A 334 16.88 12.38 32.09
N VAL A 335 16.03 11.46 32.54
CA VAL A 335 16.37 10.45 33.55
C VAL A 335 17.45 9.55 32.96
N ASN A 336 18.62 9.48 33.58
CA ASN A 336 19.69 8.63 33.09
C ASN A 336 19.45 7.18 33.54
N VAL A 337 18.84 6.40 32.63
CA VAL A 337 18.57 4.97 32.81
C VAL A 337 19.74 4.10 32.30
N GLY A 338 20.74 4.68 31.62
CA GLY A 338 21.94 3.96 31.16
C GLY A 338 21.74 3.10 29.90
N GLY A 339 20.62 3.27 29.19
CA GLY A 339 20.33 2.61 27.92
C GLY A 339 19.07 3.17 27.26
N THR A 340 18.78 2.74 26.04
CA THR A 340 17.56 3.13 25.30
C THR A 340 16.34 2.41 25.88
N VAL A 341 15.36 3.17 26.38
CA VAL A 341 14.11 2.63 26.93
C VAL A 341 13.10 2.37 25.80
N THR A 342 12.33 1.29 25.95
CA THR A 342 11.25 0.88 25.02
C THR A 342 9.87 0.84 25.70
N GLN A 343 9.82 0.65 27.02
CA GLN A 343 8.60 0.73 27.80
C GLN A 343 8.88 1.35 29.18
N ILE A 344 7.91 2.09 29.72
CA ILE A 344 7.92 2.59 31.10
C ILE A 344 6.67 2.08 31.84
N SER A 345 6.78 1.86 33.15
CA SER A 345 5.64 1.51 33.99
C SER A 345 5.83 2.03 35.42
N THR A 346 4.91 2.89 35.85
CA THR A 346 4.88 3.53 37.16
C THR A 346 3.94 2.78 38.11
N GLY A 347 4.41 2.50 39.32
CA GLY A 347 3.57 2.04 40.43
C GLY A 347 3.11 3.22 41.31
N TYR A 348 2.90 2.98 42.61
CA TYR A 348 2.48 4.03 43.55
C TYR A 348 3.58 5.10 43.72
N GLU A 349 4.77 4.66 44.12
CA GLU A 349 5.96 5.50 44.40
C GLU A 349 7.22 4.88 43.79
N ASN A 350 7.07 4.09 42.73
CA ASN A 350 8.17 3.49 41.97
C ASN A 350 7.94 3.61 40.46
N THR A 351 9.02 3.49 39.70
CA THR A 351 9.03 3.53 38.24
C THR A 351 9.97 2.45 37.73
N CYS A 352 9.55 1.71 36.71
CA CYS A 352 10.39 0.73 36.03
C CYS A 352 10.46 1.04 34.52
N ALA A 353 11.61 0.80 33.92
CA ALA A 353 11.87 0.93 32.50
C ALA A 353 12.38 -0.40 31.93
N LEU A 354 11.84 -0.78 30.77
CA LEU A 354 12.33 -1.88 29.93
C LEU A 354 13.29 -1.30 28.87
N LEU A 355 14.52 -1.78 28.85
CA LEU A 355 15.53 -1.39 27.86
C LEU A 355 15.36 -2.19 26.56
N SER A 356 15.89 -1.66 25.45
CA SER A 356 15.90 -2.33 24.15
C SER A 356 16.70 -3.65 24.12
N THR A 357 17.52 -3.90 25.13
CA THR A 357 18.21 -5.18 25.38
C THR A 357 17.30 -6.24 26.02
N GLY A 358 16.12 -5.86 26.51
CA GLY A 358 15.24 -6.69 27.33
C GLY A 358 15.65 -6.76 28.82
N ASP A 359 16.59 -5.90 29.24
CA ASP A 359 16.90 -5.66 30.65
C ASP A 359 15.87 -4.73 31.31
N VAL A 360 15.67 -4.85 32.62
CA VAL A 360 14.80 -3.96 33.40
C VAL A 360 15.60 -3.17 34.43
N LYS A 361 15.25 -1.89 34.58
CA LYS A 361 15.71 -1.02 35.67
C LYS A 361 14.51 -0.42 36.38
N CYS A 362 14.45 -0.60 37.68
CA CYS A 362 13.45 0.04 38.55
C CYS A 362 14.10 1.07 39.48
N TRP A 363 13.35 2.09 39.87
CA TRP A 363 13.73 3.14 40.82
C TRP A 363 12.51 3.67 41.59
N GLY A 364 12.75 4.49 42.61
CA GLY A 364 11.76 4.97 43.57
C GLY A 364 11.82 4.21 44.90
N ARG A 365 10.68 4.09 45.57
CA ARG A 365 10.52 3.42 46.87
C ARG A 365 10.78 1.90 46.77
N ALA A 366 11.51 1.34 47.74
CA ALA A 366 11.91 -0.07 47.75
C ALA A 366 11.52 -0.89 49.00
N ASP A 367 10.79 -0.30 49.95
CA ASP A 367 10.45 -0.90 51.26
C ASP A 367 9.67 -2.23 51.21
N SER A 368 9.02 -2.50 50.08
CA SER A 368 8.22 -3.69 49.81
C SER A 368 8.97 -4.68 48.90
N GLY A 369 10.20 -4.39 48.50
CA GLY A 369 10.98 -5.18 47.53
C GLY A 369 10.64 -4.88 46.07
N GLN A 370 9.78 -3.88 45.81
CA GLN A 370 9.17 -3.58 44.51
C GLN A 370 10.16 -3.16 43.41
N LEU A 371 11.42 -2.87 43.76
CA LEU A 371 12.48 -2.63 42.77
C LEU A 371 13.23 -3.90 42.32
N GLY A 372 13.14 -5.00 43.07
CA GLY A 372 13.67 -6.31 42.68
C GLY A 372 15.18 -6.54 42.87
N TYR A 373 15.94 -5.59 43.44
CA TYR A 373 17.40 -5.71 43.58
C TYR A 373 17.88 -6.53 44.81
N GLY A 374 17.00 -7.31 45.44
CA GLY A 374 17.34 -8.12 46.63
C GLY A 374 17.73 -7.30 47.86
N ASN A 375 17.25 -6.07 47.94
CA ASN A 375 17.45 -5.14 49.06
C ASN A 375 16.29 -4.12 49.11
N ILE A 376 16.27 -3.28 50.14
CA ILE A 376 15.21 -2.29 50.41
C ILE A 376 15.69 -0.83 50.30
N ASN A 377 16.82 -0.58 49.62
CA ASN A 377 17.30 0.77 49.38
C ASN A 377 16.48 1.39 48.24
N ASN A 378 16.03 2.63 48.43
CA ASN A 378 15.47 3.42 47.34
C ASN A 378 16.55 3.69 46.28
N ILE A 379 16.09 4.10 45.10
CA ILE A 379 16.93 4.44 43.94
C ILE A 379 16.34 5.70 43.30
N GLY A 380 17.18 6.63 42.86
CA GLY A 380 16.79 7.94 42.36
C GLY A 380 16.78 9.06 43.39
N ASP A 381 16.97 8.77 44.69
CA ASP A 381 16.90 9.76 45.79
C ASP A 381 18.26 10.36 46.18
N ASP A 382 19.37 9.63 46.02
CA ASP A 382 20.73 10.19 46.10
C ASP A 382 21.69 9.70 44.99
N GLU A 383 21.25 8.78 44.14
CA GLU A 383 21.95 8.24 42.98
C GLU A 383 21.03 8.15 41.73
N ILE A 384 21.58 7.79 40.57
CA ILE A 384 20.80 7.68 39.32
C ILE A 384 20.56 6.21 38.93
N PRO A 385 19.44 5.87 38.25
CA PRO A 385 19.16 4.49 37.84
C PRO A 385 20.28 3.85 36.99
N ALA A 386 21.04 4.65 36.23
CA ALA A 386 22.22 4.20 35.48
C ALA A 386 23.43 3.77 36.33
N SER A 387 23.60 4.28 37.56
CA SER A 387 24.72 3.87 38.44
C SER A 387 24.46 2.54 39.15
N ILE A 388 23.21 2.07 39.19
CA ILE A 388 22.82 0.76 39.69
C ILE A 388 22.94 -0.28 38.56
N GLY A 389 23.01 -1.57 38.90
CA GLY A 389 22.90 -2.68 37.94
C GLY A 389 21.50 -2.76 37.30
N ASN A 390 21.27 -3.81 36.51
CA ASN A 390 19.92 -4.19 36.08
C ASN A 390 19.27 -5.07 37.16
N VAL A 391 17.94 -5.17 37.17
CA VAL A 391 17.24 -6.16 38.02
C VAL A 391 17.58 -7.55 37.48
N ASP A 392 18.15 -8.42 38.31
CA ASP A 392 18.50 -9.78 37.88
C ASP A 392 17.26 -10.68 37.83
N ILE A 393 16.74 -10.82 36.61
CA ILE A 393 15.52 -11.59 36.29
C ILE A 393 15.86 -12.99 35.75
N GLY A 394 17.11 -13.22 35.32
CA GLY A 394 17.58 -14.47 34.72
C GLY A 394 17.19 -14.72 33.26
N GLU A 395 16.23 -13.96 32.71
CA GLU A 395 15.74 -14.09 31.33
C GLU A 395 15.40 -12.71 30.71
N THR A 396 15.43 -12.63 29.38
CA THR A 396 15.07 -11.41 28.61
C THR A 396 13.58 -11.07 28.78
N VAL A 397 13.28 -9.84 29.20
CA VAL A 397 11.91 -9.31 29.36
C VAL A 397 11.41 -8.70 28.05
N ILE A 398 10.10 -8.83 27.80
CA ILE A 398 9.40 -8.21 26.66
C ILE A 398 8.23 -7.30 27.07
N GLN A 399 7.80 -7.34 28.33
CA GLN A 399 6.83 -6.40 28.89
C GLN A 399 7.07 -6.23 30.41
N VAL A 400 6.96 -5.01 30.92
CA VAL A 400 6.93 -4.69 32.36
C VAL A 400 5.57 -4.10 32.76
N SER A 401 5.09 -4.40 33.96
CA SER A 401 3.88 -3.80 34.52
C SER A 401 3.98 -3.69 36.04
N SER A 402 3.89 -2.46 36.56
CA SER A 402 3.91 -2.14 37.98
C SER A 402 2.50 -1.90 38.50
N GLY A 403 2.14 -2.56 39.61
CA GLY A 403 1.00 -2.20 40.46
C GLY A 403 1.43 -1.21 41.54
N LEU A 404 0.65 -1.05 42.63
CA LEU A 404 0.98 -0.06 43.66
C LEU A 404 2.35 -0.33 44.32
N LYS A 405 2.63 -1.59 44.67
CA LYS A 405 3.83 -1.98 45.42
C LYS A 405 4.42 -3.30 44.94
N HIS A 406 4.11 -3.71 43.72
CA HIS A 406 4.65 -4.90 43.09
C HIS A 406 4.87 -4.65 41.62
N THR A 407 5.82 -5.37 41.04
CA THR A 407 6.10 -5.31 39.60
C THR A 407 6.12 -6.72 39.06
N CYS A 408 5.48 -6.92 37.91
CA CYS A 408 5.48 -8.14 37.15
C CYS A 408 6.13 -7.90 35.78
N VAL A 409 6.77 -8.93 35.24
CA VAL A 409 7.38 -8.93 33.90
C VAL A 409 6.93 -10.15 33.10
N LEU A 410 6.75 -9.94 31.80
CA LEU A 410 6.59 -10.98 30.80
C LEU A 410 7.96 -11.29 30.19
N LEU A 411 8.38 -12.53 30.32
CA LEU A 411 9.62 -13.04 29.74
C LEU A 411 9.41 -13.39 28.27
N SER A 412 10.47 -13.31 27.47
CA SER A 412 10.47 -13.73 26.05
C SER A 412 10.07 -15.19 25.81
N THR A 413 10.17 -16.03 26.85
CA THR A 413 9.70 -17.42 26.88
C THR A 413 8.18 -17.55 27.11
N GLY A 414 7.47 -16.43 27.33
CA GLY A 414 6.05 -16.39 27.67
C GLY A 414 5.73 -16.78 29.12
N ASN A 415 6.76 -16.80 29.97
CA ASN A 415 6.65 -16.97 31.42
C ASN A 415 6.48 -15.62 32.12
N VAL A 416 6.00 -15.62 33.38
CA VAL A 416 5.85 -14.42 34.19
C VAL A 416 6.66 -14.53 35.48
N LYS A 417 7.31 -13.42 35.88
CA LYS A 417 7.89 -13.23 37.21
C LYS A 417 7.28 -11.98 37.84
N CYS A 418 6.95 -12.04 39.12
CA CYS A 418 6.50 -10.90 39.93
C CYS A 418 7.35 -10.77 41.20
N TRP A 419 7.50 -9.55 41.70
CA TRP A 419 8.17 -9.21 42.97
C TRP A 419 7.55 -7.97 43.63
N GLY A 420 7.87 -7.69 44.89
CA GLY A 420 7.31 -6.61 45.71
C GLY A 420 6.41 -7.12 46.84
N GLU A 421 5.38 -6.35 47.19
CA GLU A 421 4.42 -6.68 48.26
C GLU A 421 3.64 -7.96 47.94
N GLY A 422 3.81 -9.00 48.77
CA GLY A 422 3.16 -10.31 48.63
C GLY A 422 1.74 -10.37 49.18
N ASN A 423 1.37 -9.41 50.04
CA ASN A 423 0.08 -9.38 50.71
C ASN A 423 -1.10 -9.45 49.72
N HIS A 424 -2.11 -10.26 50.05
CA HIS A 424 -3.19 -10.69 49.17
C HIS A 424 -2.76 -11.54 47.97
N GLY A 425 -1.63 -12.26 48.02
CA GLY A 425 -1.25 -13.23 46.99
C GLY A 425 -0.88 -12.65 45.63
N ARG A 426 -0.77 -11.31 45.49
CA ARG A 426 -0.66 -10.61 44.19
C ARG A 426 0.58 -10.93 43.35
N LEU A 427 1.54 -11.65 43.94
CA LEU A 427 2.71 -12.18 43.25
C LEU A 427 2.45 -13.55 42.59
N GLY A 428 1.46 -14.32 43.06
CA GLY A 428 0.96 -15.53 42.41
C GLY A 428 1.73 -16.82 42.69
N TYR A 429 2.55 -16.87 43.74
CA TYR A 429 3.38 -18.04 44.08
C TYR A 429 2.79 -18.94 45.18
N GLY A 430 1.48 -18.90 45.42
CA GLY A 430 0.83 -19.60 46.55
C GLY A 430 1.39 -19.14 47.90
N SER A 431 1.62 -17.83 48.04
CA SER A 431 2.25 -17.24 49.23
C SER A 431 1.94 -15.75 49.35
N SER A 432 1.68 -15.31 50.58
CA SER A 432 1.55 -13.89 50.96
C SER A 432 2.88 -13.17 51.21
N THR A 433 4.02 -13.81 50.96
CA THR A 433 5.35 -13.29 51.35
C THR A 433 5.87 -12.29 50.33
N ASP A 434 6.39 -11.15 50.79
CA ASP A 434 7.05 -10.15 49.94
C ASP A 434 8.31 -10.72 49.29
N LEU A 435 8.56 -10.41 48.02
CA LEU A 435 9.76 -10.82 47.28
C LEU A 435 10.52 -9.62 46.73
N GLY A 436 11.81 -9.79 46.43
CA GLY A 436 12.72 -8.72 45.99
C GLY A 436 13.46 -8.00 47.13
N LYS A 437 13.22 -8.40 48.39
CA LYS A 437 13.76 -7.72 49.59
C LYS A 437 15.12 -8.22 50.05
N THR A 438 15.41 -9.49 49.88
CA THR A 438 16.67 -10.15 50.29
C THR A 438 17.27 -11.02 49.18
N GLU A 439 16.55 -11.13 48.06
CA GLU A 439 16.76 -12.07 46.98
C GLU A 439 16.24 -11.47 45.67
N VAL A 440 16.88 -11.82 44.55
CA VAL A 440 16.58 -11.26 43.23
C VAL A 440 15.62 -12.17 42.43
N PRO A 441 14.86 -11.66 41.44
CA PRO A 441 13.89 -12.46 40.69
C PRO A 441 14.44 -13.70 39.97
N SER A 442 15.74 -13.74 39.64
CA SER A 442 16.41 -14.94 39.12
C SER A 442 16.51 -16.12 40.10
N SER A 443 16.36 -15.86 41.41
CA SER A 443 16.59 -16.86 42.48
C SER A 443 15.40 -17.78 42.78
N TYR A 444 14.20 -17.45 42.28
CA TYR A 444 12.97 -18.24 42.45
C TYR A 444 12.32 -18.60 41.12
N GLY A 445 11.23 -19.37 41.17
CA GLY A 445 10.50 -19.86 40.01
C GLY A 445 9.78 -18.78 39.18
N ASN A 446 8.98 -19.24 38.24
CA ASN A 446 8.03 -18.41 37.49
C ASN A 446 6.63 -18.56 38.11
N VAL A 447 5.78 -17.55 37.94
CA VAL A 447 4.38 -17.62 38.39
C VAL A 447 3.66 -18.69 37.55
N ASN A 448 3.10 -19.71 38.21
CA ASN A 448 2.42 -20.78 37.50
C ASN A 448 1.00 -20.34 37.08
N VAL A 449 0.87 -20.04 35.79
CA VAL A 449 -0.39 -19.65 35.12
C VAL A 449 -0.85 -20.69 34.10
N GLY A 450 -0.32 -21.92 34.14
CA GLY A 450 -0.84 -23.05 33.35
C GLY A 450 -0.65 -22.96 31.83
N GLY A 451 0.01 -21.93 31.29
CA GLY A 451 0.22 -21.75 29.86
C GLY A 451 1.10 -20.56 29.51
N THR A 452 1.37 -20.38 28.21
CA THR A 452 2.19 -19.29 27.66
C THR A 452 1.41 -17.98 27.64
N VAL A 453 1.94 -16.94 28.29
CA VAL A 453 1.37 -15.58 28.36
C VAL A 453 1.78 -14.73 27.16
N THR A 454 0.87 -13.88 26.70
CA THR A 454 1.11 -12.88 25.63
C THR A 454 0.98 -11.43 26.09
N GLN A 455 0.34 -11.18 27.24
CA GLN A 455 0.23 -9.85 27.83
C GLN A 455 0.05 -9.96 29.36
N ILE A 456 0.67 -9.05 30.11
CA ILE A 456 0.49 -8.88 31.55
C ILE A 456 -0.17 -7.53 31.88
N SER A 457 -0.84 -7.46 33.03
CA SER A 457 -1.30 -6.20 33.63
C SER A 457 -1.31 -6.34 35.16
N ALA A 458 -0.55 -5.50 35.84
CA ALA A 458 -0.64 -5.29 37.27
C ALA A 458 -1.53 -4.07 37.56
N GLY A 459 -2.48 -4.23 38.49
CA GLY A 459 -3.25 -3.14 39.08
C GLY A 459 -2.94 -3.00 40.56
N ASP A 460 -3.84 -2.39 41.34
CA ASP A 460 -3.58 -2.01 42.74
C ASP A 460 -2.94 -3.09 43.62
N ALA A 461 -3.65 -4.21 43.74
CA ALA A 461 -3.29 -5.36 44.56
C ALA A 461 -3.66 -6.67 43.85
N GLN A 462 -3.71 -6.61 42.52
CA GLN A 462 -4.06 -7.73 41.65
C GLN A 462 -3.19 -7.71 40.39
N SER A 463 -2.99 -8.89 39.81
CA SER A 463 -2.21 -9.11 38.60
C SER A 463 -3.01 -10.02 37.68
N CYS A 464 -3.06 -9.69 36.39
CA CYS A 464 -3.79 -10.44 35.37
C CYS A 464 -2.91 -10.73 34.16
N VAL A 465 -3.20 -11.82 33.47
CA VAL A 465 -2.50 -12.25 32.26
C VAL A 465 -3.50 -12.65 31.18
N LEU A 466 -3.12 -12.39 29.92
CA LEU A 466 -3.73 -12.98 28.74
C LEU A 466 -2.85 -14.15 28.28
N LEU A 467 -3.41 -15.34 28.22
CA LEU A 467 -2.78 -16.52 27.65
C LEU A 467 -2.87 -16.49 26.12
N SER A 468 -1.90 -17.10 25.45
CA SER A 468 -1.88 -17.35 24.00
C SER A 468 -3.11 -18.10 23.46
N THR A 469 -3.86 -18.78 24.32
CA THR A 469 -5.14 -19.42 24.00
C THR A 469 -6.34 -18.47 23.99
N GLY A 470 -6.14 -17.18 24.32
CA GLY A 470 -7.20 -16.18 24.49
C GLY A 470 -7.88 -16.18 25.86
N TYR A 471 -7.46 -17.02 26.81
CA TYR A 471 -8.01 -17.05 28.16
C TYR A 471 -7.33 -16.01 29.07
N VAL A 472 -8.10 -15.47 30.01
CA VAL A 472 -7.61 -14.55 31.04
C VAL A 472 -7.52 -15.27 32.38
N MET A 473 -6.45 -15.00 33.11
CA MET A 473 -6.31 -15.40 34.51
C MET A 473 -5.89 -14.19 35.34
N CYS A 474 -6.48 -14.05 36.52
CA CYS A 474 -6.16 -13.01 37.49
C CYS A 474 -5.87 -13.60 38.86
N TRP A 475 -5.00 -12.96 39.62
CA TRP A 475 -4.71 -13.30 41.01
C TRP A 475 -4.44 -12.03 41.82
N GLY A 476 -4.36 -12.17 43.14
CA GLY A 476 -4.27 -11.07 44.07
C GLY A 476 -5.52 -10.90 44.93
N ARG A 477 -5.82 -9.67 45.33
CA ARG A 477 -6.96 -9.31 46.17
C ARG A 477 -8.30 -9.54 45.46
N GLY A 478 -9.17 -10.37 46.02
CA GLY A 478 -10.51 -10.66 45.49
C GLY A 478 -11.60 -9.61 45.73
N SER A 479 -11.43 -8.70 46.70
CA SER A 479 -12.49 -7.78 47.16
C SER A 479 -13.15 -6.99 46.01
N TYR A 480 -14.48 -6.87 46.06
CA TYR A 480 -15.34 -6.29 45.02
C TYR A 480 -15.40 -7.12 43.72
N GLY A 481 -15.09 -8.41 43.78
CA GLY A 481 -15.13 -9.33 42.63
C GLY A 481 -14.08 -9.04 41.55
N ARG A 482 -13.04 -8.26 41.85
CA ARG A 482 -12.10 -7.68 40.87
C ARG A 482 -11.26 -8.69 40.07
N LEU A 483 -11.24 -9.96 40.50
CA LEU A 483 -10.57 -11.06 39.79
C LEU A 483 -11.47 -11.78 38.78
N GLY A 484 -12.79 -11.53 38.79
CA GLY A 484 -13.73 -12.03 37.79
C GLY A 484 -14.26 -13.47 37.99
N TYR A 485 -13.82 -14.22 39.01
CA TYR A 485 -14.24 -15.62 39.23
C TYR A 485 -15.65 -15.81 39.86
N GLY A 486 -16.50 -14.77 39.85
CA GLY A 486 -17.84 -14.82 40.45
C GLY A 486 -17.85 -14.91 41.99
N ASN A 487 -16.72 -14.62 42.64
CA ASN A 487 -16.54 -14.62 44.09
C ASN A 487 -15.50 -13.55 44.50
N GLU A 488 -15.28 -13.34 45.80
CA GLU A 488 -14.32 -12.37 46.34
C GLU A 488 -13.07 -13.01 46.96
N ASN A 489 -12.77 -14.27 46.66
CA ASN A 489 -11.61 -14.96 47.21
C ASN A 489 -10.33 -14.26 46.77
N ILE A 490 -9.37 -14.17 47.70
CA ILE A 490 -7.98 -13.91 47.35
C ILE A 490 -7.48 -15.16 46.59
N ILE A 491 -6.59 -14.93 45.61
CA ILE A 491 -5.97 -15.99 44.82
C ILE A 491 -4.47 -15.69 44.77
N GLY A 492 -3.62 -16.70 44.91
CA GLY A 492 -2.16 -16.57 44.89
C GLY A 492 -1.52 -16.53 46.28
N ASP A 493 -2.32 -16.58 47.36
CA ASP A 493 -1.86 -16.44 48.75
C ASP A 493 -1.65 -17.77 49.49
N ASP A 494 -2.39 -18.83 49.13
CA ASP A 494 -2.09 -20.22 49.53
C ASP A 494 -2.13 -21.24 48.36
N GLU A 495 -2.52 -20.80 47.16
CA GLU A 495 -2.57 -21.59 45.93
C GLU A 495 -1.91 -20.89 44.73
N GLU A 496 -1.53 -21.64 43.70
CA GLU A 496 -1.02 -21.05 42.45
C GLU A 496 -2.19 -20.72 41.49
N PRO A 497 -2.13 -19.63 40.69
CA PRO A 497 -3.20 -19.23 39.76
C PRO A 497 -3.65 -20.38 38.83
N ALA A 498 -2.73 -21.21 38.34
CA ALA A 498 -3.02 -22.37 37.51
C ALA A 498 -4.00 -23.38 38.12
N SER A 499 -4.11 -23.44 39.45
CA SER A 499 -5.01 -24.37 40.15
C SER A 499 -6.48 -23.92 40.15
N VAL A 500 -6.72 -22.63 39.92
CA VAL A 500 -8.04 -21.97 39.99
C VAL A 500 -8.75 -21.99 38.64
N GLY A 501 -7.97 -21.94 37.55
CA GLY A 501 -8.47 -21.91 36.18
C GLY A 501 -8.74 -20.50 35.65
N ASN A 502 -9.53 -20.43 34.57
CA ASN A 502 -9.67 -19.21 33.76
C ASN A 502 -10.89 -18.37 34.16
N VAL A 503 -10.74 -17.04 34.10
CA VAL A 503 -11.85 -16.10 34.19
C VAL A 503 -12.78 -16.30 32.99
N GLN A 504 -14.09 -16.43 33.25
CA GLN A 504 -15.10 -16.62 32.22
C GLN A 504 -15.58 -15.25 31.71
N VAL A 505 -15.08 -14.81 30.56
CA VAL A 505 -15.33 -13.44 30.05
C VAL A 505 -16.38 -13.41 28.93
N PHE A 506 -16.36 -14.38 28.00
CA PHE A 506 -17.25 -14.47 26.83
C PHE A 506 -17.58 -15.92 26.49
#